data_AF-A0A1I0QSY3-F1
#
_entry.id   AF-A0A1I0QSY3-F1
#
_cell.length_a   1.000
_cell.length_b   1.000
_cell.length_c   1.000
_cell.angle_alpha   90.00
_cell.angle_beta   90.00
_cell.angle_gamma   90.00
#
_symmetry.space_group_name_H-M   'P 1'
#
loop_
_entity.id
_entity.type
_entity.pdbx_description
1 polymer ?
#
loop_
_entity_poly.entity_id
_entity_poly.type
_entity_poly.pdbx_seq_one_letter_code
_entity_poly.pdbx_strand_id
1 'polypeptide(L)'
;MTSNLLGTSVADVLDEVFGDDPAELFVVDPSARAVEALVDAANDYDGDLPSIRVLGDERTLKDVTGDFIVASNAANLVESGDLELRTFDGDGRSSMLVTQNRTVALVETGGLVAGLATDDDEFAGTAYDAATADWADAEAFTLRTPAIDRVRSSLDDDIGTEVGDDFDDVLASLETARGDGDGLDEVTISLLVAAKNRELLYDISKWGEDVGIASKATFSRTKTKLEDLGLIDTEKVPIDVGRPRLRLKLADDRLEDAPAGDFANVAESMLA
;
A
#
# COMPACT_ATOMS: atom_id res chain seq x y z
N MET A 1 22.35 -0.06 33.28
CA MET A 1 22.47 0.64 31.99
C MET A 1 21.08 0.63 31.41
N THR A 2 20.42 1.77 31.40
CA THR A 2 19.17 1.93 30.63
C THR A 2 19.60 1.95 29.17
N SER A 3 19.08 1.02 28.38
CA SER A 3 19.39 0.97 26.96
C SER A 3 18.53 2.03 26.27
N ASN A 4 19.15 2.92 25.51
CA ASN A 4 18.42 3.87 24.65
C ASN A 4 18.04 3.23 23.29
N LEU A 5 18.35 1.95 23.11
CA LEU A 5 17.97 1.20 21.93
C LEU A 5 16.49 0.77 22.05
N LEU A 6 15.66 1.24 21.14
CA LEU A 6 14.31 0.75 20.88
C LEU A 6 14.38 -0.25 19.73
N GLY A 7 13.84 -1.45 19.95
CA GLY A 7 13.67 -2.46 18.91
C GLY A 7 14.92 -2.91 18.14
N THR A 8 14.71 -3.81 17.18
CA THR A 8 15.71 -4.23 16.18
C THR A 8 15.18 -4.21 14.74
N SER A 9 13.96 -3.70 14.58
CA SER A 9 13.28 -3.42 13.33
C SER A 9 12.56 -2.07 13.43
N VAL A 10 12.13 -1.49 12.29
CA VAL A 10 11.31 -0.27 12.31
C VAL A 10 9.96 -0.53 12.99
N ALA A 11 9.35 -1.69 12.74
CA ALA A 11 8.08 -2.09 13.34
C ALA A 11 8.19 -2.16 14.87
N ASP A 12 9.22 -2.82 15.41
CA ASP A 12 9.45 -2.91 16.86
C ASP A 12 9.55 -1.51 17.50
N VAL A 13 10.17 -0.56 16.80
CA VAL A 13 10.33 0.82 17.28
C VAL A 13 8.99 1.55 17.23
N LEU A 14 8.20 1.37 16.17
CA LEU A 14 6.89 1.98 16.01
C LEU A 14 5.89 1.45 17.03
N ASP A 15 5.86 0.15 17.28
CA ASP A 15 5.02 -0.47 18.30
C ASP A 15 5.30 0.12 19.69
N GLU A 16 6.58 0.32 20.02
CA GLU A 16 6.98 0.95 21.28
C GLU A 16 6.55 2.42 21.35
N VAL A 17 6.64 3.16 20.24
CA VAL A 17 6.20 4.57 20.17
C VAL A 17 4.67 4.69 20.22
N PHE A 18 3.92 3.81 19.55
CA PHE A 18 2.46 3.78 19.61
C PHE A 18 1.96 3.36 20.99
N GLY A 19 2.64 2.40 21.63
CA GLY A 19 2.32 1.93 22.99
C GLY A 19 2.50 2.99 24.08
N ASP A 20 3.25 4.05 23.82
CA ASP A 20 3.36 5.22 24.70
C ASP A 20 2.16 6.19 24.59
N ASP A 21 1.20 5.89 23.71
CA ASP A 21 -0.04 6.66 23.48
C ASP A 21 0.20 8.17 23.22
N PRO A 22 1.06 8.53 22.24
CA PRO A 22 1.27 9.92 21.90
C PRO A 22 0.02 10.49 21.21
N ALA A 23 -0.26 11.77 21.42
CA ALA A 23 -1.34 12.43 20.67
C ALA A 23 -0.96 12.66 19.18
N GLU A 24 0.33 12.83 18.90
CA GLU A 24 0.84 13.17 17.58
C GLU A 24 2.25 12.60 17.40
N LEU A 25 2.52 12.09 16.20
CA LEU A 25 3.79 11.52 15.79
C LEU A 25 4.24 12.14 14.48
N PHE A 26 5.41 12.78 14.48
CA PHE A 26 6.10 13.13 13.25
C PHE A 26 7.07 12.02 12.84
N VAL A 27 7.02 11.65 11.57
CA VAL A 27 7.98 10.76 10.92
C VAL A 27 8.75 11.60 9.91
N VAL A 28 10.00 11.94 10.23
CA VAL A 28 10.80 12.91 9.49
C VAL A 28 11.86 12.20 8.68
N ASP A 29 11.93 12.53 7.39
CA ASP A 29 12.84 11.97 6.38
C ASP A 29 12.95 10.43 6.46
N PRO A 30 11.82 9.69 6.43
CA PRO A 30 11.86 8.24 6.46
C PRO A 30 12.47 7.66 5.17
N SER A 31 13.21 6.56 5.31
CA SER A 31 13.56 5.71 4.18
C SER A 31 12.29 5.06 3.60
N ALA A 32 12.37 4.57 2.36
CA ALA A 32 11.26 3.82 1.75
C ALA A 32 10.76 2.67 2.65
N ARG A 33 11.72 1.90 3.19
CA ARG A 33 11.47 0.82 4.14
C ARG A 33 10.77 1.30 5.41
N ALA A 34 11.11 2.48 5.93
CA ALA A 34 10.47 3.02 7.11
C ALA A 34 9.04 3.48 6.86
N VAL A 35 8.73 3.99 5.65
CA VAL A 35 7.35 4.31 5.25
C VAL A 35 6.51 3.04 5.13
N GLU A 36 7.02 1.99 4.47
CA GLU A 36 6.34 0.70 4.36
C GLU A 36 6.03 0.13 5.75
N ALA A 37 7.04 0.06 6.61
CA ALA A 37 6.89 -0.45 7.97
C ALA A 37 5.93 0.41 8.82
N LEU A 38 5.86 1.72 8.58
CA LEU A 38 4.89 2.60 9.23
C LEU A 38 3.46 2.27 8.83
N VAL A 39 3.22 2.09 7.53
CA VAL A 39 1.89 1.75 7.01
C VAL A 39 1.46 0.39 7.53
N ASP A 40 2.33 -0.61 7.47
CA ASP A 40 2.05 -1.96 7.99
C ASP A 40 1.74 -1.90 9.50
N ALA A 41 2.65 -1.33 10.31
CA ALA A 41 2.48 -1.27 11.76
C ALA A 41 1.24 -0.48 12.19
N ALA A 42 0.89 0.61 11.49
CA ALA A 42 -0.30 1.38 11.81
C ALA A 42 -1.60 0.61 11.48
N ASN A 43 -1.63 -0.18 10.40
CA ASN A 43 -2.81 -1.01 10.08
C ASN A 43 -2.93 -2.22 11.00
N ASP A 44 -1.81 -2.77 11.48
CA ASP A 44 -1.78 -3.92 12.41
C ASP A 44 -2.00 -3.53 13.88
N TYR A 45 -2.01 -2.23 14.20
CA TYR A 45 -2.14 -1.76 15.57
C TYR A 45 -3.59 -1.83 16.08
N ASP A 46 -3.81 -2.64 17.11
CA ASP A 46 -5.14 -2.83 17.73
C ASP A 46 -5.63 -1.62 18.59
N GLY A 47 -4.76 -0.64 18.85
CA GLY A 47 -5.04 0.52 19.71
C GLY A 47 -5.46 1.78 18.95
N ASP A 48 -5.68 2.87 19.69
CA ASP A 48 -5.92 4.18 19.08
C ASP A 48 -4.59 4.73 18.52
N LEU A 49 -4.56 5.10 17.24
CA LEU A 49 -3.38 5.67 16.61
C LEU A 49 -3.20 7.16 16.98
N PRO A 50 -1.94 7.64 17.07
CA PRO A 50 -1.67 9.08 17.07
C PRO A 50 -2.09 9.72 15.74
N SER A 51 -2.18 11.05 15.70
CA SER A 51 -2.10 11.76 14.41
C SER A 51 -0.68 11.61 13.85
N ILE A 52 -0.53 10.79 12.80
CA ILE A 52 0.73 10.49 12.14
C ILE A 52 0.96 11.48 11.00
N ARG A 53 2.11 12.16 11.05
CA ARG A 53 2.52 13.17 10.08
C ARG A 53 3.86 12.81 9.47
N VAL A 54 3.87 12.47 8.18
CA VAL A 54 5.08 12.08 7.48
C VAL A 54 5.64 13.24 6.67
N LEU A 55 6.89 13.62 6.94
CA LEU A 55 7.69 14.53 6.14
C LEU A 55 8.71 13.72 5.35
N GLY A 56 8.42 13.42 4.08
CA GLY A 56 9.26 12.56 3.25
C GLY A 56 9.72 13.23 1.97
N ASP A 57 10.87 12.79 1.44
CA ASP A 57 11.30 13.16 0.08
C ASP A 57 10.25 12.73 -0.96
N GLU A 58 9.97 13.61 -1.92
CA GLU A 58 8.91 13.39 -2.91
C GLU A 58 9.14 12.12 -3.75
N ARG A 59 10.41 11.80 -4.07
CA ARG A 59 10.71 10.59 -4.85
C ARG A 59 10.49 9.35 -4.00
N THR A 60 10.97 9.36 -2.78
CA THR A 60 10.78 8.25 -1.82
C THR A 60 9.30 7.96 -1.61
N LEU A 61 8.47 8.98 -1.38
CA LEU A 61 7.03 8.80 -1.24
C LEU A 61 6.39 8.27 -2.53
N LYS A 62 6.79 8.76 -3.72
CA LYS A 62 6.30 8.25 -5.01
C LYS A 62 6.69 6.79 -5.27
N ASP A 63 7.91 6.42 -4.90
CA ASP A 63 8.43 5.08 -5.13
C ASP A 63 7.69 4.07 -4.24
N VAL A 64 7.55 4.37 -2.94
CA VAL A 64 6.81 3.51 -1.99
C VAL A 64 5.32 3.40 -2.36
N THR A 65 4.69 4.54 -2.69
CA THR A 65 3.26 4.56 -3.07
C THR A 65 3.02 4.16 -4.53
N GLY A 66 4.07 3.70 -5.22
CA GLY A 66 3.94 2.97 -6.47
C GLY A 66 3.46 1.53 -6.28
N ASP A 67 3.70 0.94 -5.10
CA ASP A 67 3.16 -0.36 -4.73
C ASP A 67 1.69 -0.22 -4.32
N PHE A 68 0.81 -1.01 -4.93
CA PHE A 68 -0.63 -0.92 -4.69
C PHE A 68 -1.01 -1.24 -3.25
N ILE A 69 -0.38 -2.25 -2.65
CA ILE A 69 -0.72 -2.71 -1.29
C ILE A 69 -0.38 -1.60 -0.30
N VAL A 70 0.85 -1.09 -0.38
CA VAL A 70 1.29 0.00 0.50
C VAL A 70 0.47 1.26 0.27
N ALA A 71 0.21 1.64 -0.99
CA ALA A 71 -0.53 2.86 -1.30
C ALA A 71 -2.01 2.79 -0.87
N SER A 72 -2.68 1.65 -1.05
CA SER A 72 -4.09 1.48 -0.70
C SER A 72 -4.31 1.33 0.81
N ASN A 73 -3.39 0.69 1.53
CA ASN A 73 -3.37 0.66 3.00
C ASN A 73 -3.03 2.03 3.60
N ALA A 74 -2.10 2.78 3.01
CA ALA A 74 -1.86 4.16 3.41
C ALA A 74 -3.09 5.05 3.17
N ALA A 75 -3.83 4.82 2.07
CA ALA A 75 -5.05 5.55 1.77
C ALA A 75 -6.19 5.27 2.78
N ASN A 76 -6.29 4.06 3.35
CA ASN A 76 -7.19 3.78 4.48
C ASN A 76 -6.88 4.74 5.65
N LEU A 77 -5.61 4.83 6.06
CA LEU A 77 -5.16 5.68 7.17
C LEU A 77 -5.37 7.18 6.87
N VAL A 78 -5.24 7.60 5.61
CA VAL A 78 -5.53 8.98 5.20
C VAL A 78 -7.04 9.26 5.25
N GLU A 79 -7.89 8.32 4.82
CA GLU A 79 -9.34 8.47 4.85
C GLU A 79 -9.90 8.46 6.28
N SER A 80 -9.30 7.68 7.20
CA SER A 80 -9.63 7.71 8.64
C SER A 80 -9.16 8.99 9.33
N GLY A 81 -8.19 9.69 8.75
CA GLY A 81 -7.60 10.92 9.30
C GLY A 81 -6.43 10.67 10.24
N ASP A 82 -5.93 9.43 10.32
CA ASP A 82 -4.80 9.04 11.16
C ASP A 82 -3.46 9.39 10.50
N LEU A 83 -3.38 9.42 9.17
CA LEU A 83 -2.17 9.68 8.41
C LEU A 83 -2.28 10.91 7.50
N GLU A 84 -1.28 11.79 7.57
CA GLU A 84 -1.05 12.84 6.58
C GLU A 84 0.39 12.76 6.04
N LEU A 85 0.55 12.98 4.73
CA LEU A 85 1.84 12.96 4.04
C LEU A 85 2.16 14.35 3.48
N ARG A 86 3.40 14.82 3.67
CA ARG A 86 3.92 16.05 3.08
C ARG A 86 5.32 15.85 2.51
N THR A 87 5.60 16.57 1.44
CA THR A 87 6.91 16.54 0.78
C THR A 87 7.89 17.44 1.53
N PHE A 88 9.05 16.90 1.81
CA PHE A 88 10.14 17.58 2.50
C PHE A 88 11.42 17.50 1.66
N ASP A 89 12.05 18.65 1.40
CA ASP A 89 13.24 18.73 0.54
C ASP A 89 14.54 18.27 1.25
N GLY A 90 14.44 17.73 2.48
CA GLY A 90 15.49 16.90 3.04
C GLY A 90 16.77 17.66 3.42
N ASP A 91 16.67 18.88 3.98
CA ASP A 91 17.83 19.68 4.42
C ASP A 91 18.61 19.01 5.58
N GLY A 92 19.28 17.89 5.31
CA GLY A 92 20.24 17.22 6.19
C GLY A 92 19.68 16.62 7.47
N ARG A 93 18.36 16.44 7.57
CA ARG A 93 17.74 15.75 8.72
C ARG A 93 18.11 14.27 8.69
N SER A 94 18.23 13.66 9.87
CA SER A 94 18.32 12.21 9.97
C SER A 94 16.91 11.63 10.03
N SER A 95 16.73 10.41 9.55
CA SER A 95 15.45 9.71 9.72
C SER A 95 15.10 9.59 11.20
N MET A 96 13.92 10.09 11.59
CA MET A 96 13.53 10.13 13.01
C MET A 96 12.02 10.08 13.22
N LEU A 97 11.65 9.56 14.38
CA LEU A 97 10.31 9.63 14.96
C LEU A 97 10.34 10.68 16.07
N VAL A 98 9.38 11.61 16.06
CA VAL A 98 9.33 12.72 17.01
C VAL A 98 7.94 12.84 17.60
N THR A 99 7.85 12.73 18.92
CA THR A 99 6.68 13.08 19.73
C THR A 99 7.06 14.25 20.65
N GLN A 100 6.11 14.79 21.40
CA GLN A 100 6.38 15.89 22.34
C GLN A 100 7.40 15.52 23.42
N ASN A 101 7.47 14.23 23.79
CA ASN A 101 8.24 13.76 24.95
C ASN A 101 9.39 12.83 24.57
N ARG A 102 9.52 12.46 23.29
CA ARG A 102 10.53 11.51 22.84
C ARG A 102 10.95 11.77 21.41
N THR A 103 12.25 11.66 21.18
CA THR A 103 12.85 11.63 19.83
C THR A 103 13.58 10.32 19.64
N VAL A 104 13.31 9.64 18.53
CA VAL A 104 13.95 8.38 18.15
C VAL A 104 14.62 8.54 16.80
N ALA A 105 15.94 8.45 16.74
CA ALA A 105 16.65 8.38 15.47
C ALA A 105 16.62 6.94 14.94
N LEU A 106 16.22 6.76 13.69
CA LEU A 106 16.23 5.47 13.01
C LEU A 106 17.62 5.26 12.38
N VAL A 107 18.32 4.21 12.82
CA VAL A 107 19.66 3.88 12.35
C VAL A 107 19.64 2.55 11.63
N GLU A 108 19.88 2.58 10.32
CA GLU A 108 19.96 1.38 9.49
C GLU A 108 21.42 0.92 9.34
N THR A 109 21.70 -0.36 9.61
CA THR A 109 23.04 -0.94 9.43
C THR A 109 22.97 -2.43 9.08
N GLY A 110 23.56 -2.81 7.95
CA GLY A 110 23.70 -4.22 7.55
C GLY A 110 22.38 -5.00 7.46
N GLY A 111 21.27 -4.32 7.13
CA GLY A 111 19.92 -4.91 7.08
C GLY A 111 19.14 -4.89 8.40
N LEU A 112 19.74 -4.39 9.49
CA LEU A 112 19.07 -4.15 10.76
C LEU A 112 18.68 -2.67 10.88
N VAL A 113 17.58 -2.41 11.59
CA VAL A 113 17.20 -1.04 11.97
C VAL A 113 17.13 -0.95 13.48
N ALA A 114 17.75 0.08 14.05
CA ALA A 114 17.79 0.34 15.47
C ALA A 114 17.22 1.73 15.76
N GLY A 115 16.28 1.84 16.72
CA GLY A 115 15.85 3.12 17.22
C GLY A 115 16.77 3.61 18.32
N LEU A 116 17.41 4.77 18.17
CA LEU A 116 18.15 5.43 19.24
C LEU A 116 17.29 6.52 19.85
N ALA A 117 16.79 6.29 21.05
CA ALA A 117 15.84 7.18 21.71
C ALA A 117 16.47 8.09 22.76
N THR A 118 15.83 9.24 22.93
CA THR A 118 16.03 10.16 24.04
C THR A 118 14.68 10.72 24.49
N ASP A 119 14.50 10.80 25.80
CA ASP A 119 13.37 11.40 26.50
C ASP A 119 13.78 12.68 27.25
N ASP A 120 14.94 13.24 26.90
CA ASP A 120 15.37 14.55 27.39
C ASP A 120 14.41 15.65 26.91
N ASP A 121 13.67 16.25 27.86
CA ASP A 121 12.60 17.22 27.60
C ASP A 121 13.06 18.40 26.71
N GLU A 122 14.27 18.91 26.93
CA GLU A 122 14.80 20.06 26.17
C GLU A 122 15.05 19.68 24.71
N PHE A 123 15.68 18.52 24.49
CA PHE A 123 15.92 18.01 23.15
C PHE A 123 14.64 17.57 22.43
N ALA A 124 13.75 16.83 23.11
CA ALA A 124 12.48 16.37 22.54
C ALA A 124 11.60 17.55 22.12
N GLY A 125 11.46 18.56 22.99
CA GLY A 125 10.73 19.78 22.67
C GLY A 125 11.33 20.53 21.47
N THR A 126 12.67 20.66 21.43
CA THR A 126 13.35 21.31 20.29
C THR A 126 13.12 20.57 18.97
N ALA A 127 13.20 19.23 18.99
CA ALA A 127 12.96 18.41 17.81
C ALA A 127 11.51 18.52 17.34
N TYR A 128 10.55 18.48 18.27
CA TYR A 128 9.13 18.59 17.99
C TYR A 128 8.74 19.95 17.41
N ASP A 129 9.24 21.05 17.99
CA ASP A 129 9.03 22.40 17.46
C ASP A 129 9.58 22.53 16.03
N ALA A 130 10.74 21.93 15.78
CA ALA A 130 11.38 21.96 14.48
C ALA A 130 10.60 21.14 13.43
N ALA A 131 10.12 19.94 13.78
CA ALA A 131 9.27 19.13 12.90
C ALA A 131 7.92 19.81 12.63
N THR A 132 7.35 20.50 13.63
CA THR A 132 6.12 21.29 13.47
C THR A 132 6.30 22.46 12.51
N ALA A 133 7.43 23.17 12.59
CA ALA A 133 7.75 24.24 11.66
C ALA A 133 7.92 23.71 10.22
N ASP A 134 8.70 22.64 10.05
CA ASP A 134 8.91 21.99 8.75
C ASP A 134 7.56 21.53 8.16
N TRP A 135 6.67 20.97 8.99
CA TRP A 135 5.32 20.57 8.59
C TRP A 135 4.47 21.72 8.08
N ALA A 136 4.49 22.86 8.78
CA ALA A 136 3.70 24.03 8.40
C ALA A 136 4.11 24.59 7.03
N ASP A 137 5.40 24.50 6.69
CA ASP A 137 5.97 25.01 5.45
C ASP A 137 5.92 23.99 4.29
N ALA A 138 5.74 22.69 4.59
CA ALA A 138 5.75 21.62 3.60
C ALA A 138 4.47 21.52 2.76
N GLU A 139 4.61 21.05 1.52
CA GLU A 139 3.50 20.83 0.59
C GLU A 139 2.82 19.48 0.82
N ALA A 140 1.50 19.41 0.61
CA ALA A 140 0.73 18.17 0.77
C ALA A 140 1.07 17.14 -0.31
N PHE A 141 1.31 15.90 0.10
CA PHE A 141 1.47 14.76 -0.80
C PHE A 141 0.15 13.97 -0.86
N THR A 142 -0.50 13.97 -2.02
CA THR A 142 -1.82 13.32 -2.19
C THR A 142 -1.69 11.95 -2.82
N LEU A 143 -2.23 10.92 -2.17
CA LEU A 143 -2.34 9.59 -2.75
C LEU A 143 -3.37 9.58 -3.89
N ARG A 144 -3.03 8.89 -4.98
CA ARG A 144 -3.94 8.68 -6.12
C ARG A 144 -4.69 7.36 -6.02
N THR A 145 -4.07 6.39 -5.36
CA THR A 145 -4.64 5.06 -5.13
C THR A 145 -5.80 5.17 -4.14
N PRO A 146 -6.96 4.56 -4.44
CA PRO A 146 -8.07 4.51 -3.49
C PRO A 146 -7.74 3.62 -2.29
N ALA A 147 -8.40 3.91 -1.16
CA ALA A 147 -8.37 3.11 0.05
C ALA A 147 -8.79 1.65 -0.21
N ILE A 148 -8.05 0.68 0.35
CA ILE A 148 -8.29 -0.75 0.09
C ILE A 148 -9.68 -1.18 0.55
N ASP A 149 -10.21 -0.61 1.64
CA ASP A 149 -11.54 -0.93 2.15
C ASP A 149 -12.63 -0.50 1.17
N ARG A 150 -12.42 0.64 0.51
CA ARG A 150 -13.32 1.12 -0.54
C ARG A 150 -13.25 0.22 -1.77
N VAL A 151 -12.05 -0.23 -2.14
CA VAL A 151 -11.87 -1.18 -3.25
C VAL A 151 -12.63 -2.48 -2.96
N ARG A 152 -12.43 -3.08 -1.78
CA ARG A 152 -13.10 -4.30 -1.33
C ARG A 152 -14.61 -4.17 -1.32
N SER A 153 -15.13 -3.19 -0.59
CA SER A 153 -16.59 -2.98 -0.48
C SER A 153 -17.23 -2.75 -1.85
N SER A 154 -16.58 -2.01 -2.75
CA SER A 154 -17.13 -1.77 -4.08
C SER A 154 -17.04 -2.99 -5.01
N LEU A 155 -16.05 -3.86 -4.85
CA LEU A 155 -15.98 -5.15 -5.56
C LEU A 155 -17.17 -6.02 -5.19
N ASP A 156 -17.44 -6.15 -3.90
CA ASP A 156 -18.57 -6.92 -3.38
C ASP A 156 -19.92 -6.38 -3.88
N ASP A 157 -20.09 -5.06 -3.83
CA ASP A 157 -21.34 -4.39 -4.17
C ASP A 157 -21.62 -4.36 -5.69
N ASP A 158 -20.60 -4.06 -6.50
CA ASP A 158 -20.78 -3.80 -7.94
C ASP A 158 -20.52 -5.02 -8.83
N ILE A 159 -19.66 -5.95 -8.39
CA ILE A 159 -19.27 -7.14 -9.16
C ILE A 159 -19.80 -8.41 -8.50
N GLY A 160 -19.48 -8.63 -7.23
CA GLY A 160 -19.98 -9.76 -6.44
C GLY A 160 -18.98 -10.25 -5.40
N THR A 161 -19.51 -10.80 -4.31
CA THR A 161 -18.69 -11.22 -3.15
C THR A 161 -17.67 -12.31 -3.48
N GLU A 162 -17.96 -13.23 -4.41
CA GLU A 162 -16.98 -14.24 -4.84
C GLU A 162 -15.73 -13.59 -5.48
N VAL A 163 -15.91 -12.45 -6.16
CA VAL A 163 -14.82 -11.69 -6.78
C VAL A 163 -14.04 -10.91 -5.73
N GLY A 164 -14.71 -10.36 -4.71
CA GLY A 164 -14.07 -9.72 -3.57
C GLY A 164 -13.23 -10.70 -2.75
N ASP A 165 -13.80 -11.86 -2.39
CA ASP A 165 -13.10 -12.93 -1.66
C ASP A 165 -11.84 -13.38 -2.43
N ASP A 166 -11.95 -13.61 -3.74
CA ASP A 166 -10.80 -13.99 -4.58
C ASP A 166 -9.74 -12.88 -4.70
N PHE A 167 -10.16 -11.60 -4.64
CA PHE A 167 -9.24 -10.47 -4.63
C PHE A 167 -8.43 -10.43 -3.34
N ASP A 168 -9.09 -10.65 -2.20
CA ASP A 168 -8.44 -10.69 -0.88
C ASP A 168 -7.48 -11.86 -0.76
N ASP A 169 -7.84 -13.04 -1.26
CA ASP A 169 -6.95 -14.19 -1.27
C ASP A 169 -5.67 -13.93 -2.09
N VAL A 170 -5.80 -13.27 -3.25
CA VAL A 170 -4.65 -12.89 -4.09
C VAL A 170 -3.77 -11.86 -3.38
N LEU A 171 -4.38 -10.86 -2.73
CA LEU A 171 -3.65 -9.83 -1.99
C LEU A 171 -2.85 -10.43 -0.81
N ALA A 172 -3.48 -11.28 0.00
CA ALA A 172 -2.83 -11.95 1.13
C ALA A 172 -1.64 -12.81 0.69
N SER A 173 -1.74 -13.40 -0.51
CA SER A 173 -0.65 -14.17 -1.12
C SER A 173 0.55 -13.29 -1.48
N LEU A 174 0.29 -12.09 -2.03
CA LEU A 174 1.32 -11.11 -2.39
C LEU A 174 2.02 -10.52 -1.17
N GLU A 175 1.27 -10.22 -0.11
CA GLU A 175 1.82 -9.72 1.16
C GLU A 175 2.82 -10.68 1.78
N THR A 176 2.55 -11.99 1.68
CA THR A 176 3.45 -13.04 2.19
C THR A 176 4.72 -13.20 1.33
N ALA A 177 4.67 -12.80 0.06
CA ALA A 177 5.74 -12.94 -0.91
C ALA A 177 6.67 -11.71 -1.00
N ARG A 178 6.42 -10.64 -0.21
CA ARG A 178 7.13 -9.35 -0.24
C ARG A 178 8.65 -9.52 -0.06
N GLY A 179 9.34 -9.73 -1.17
CA GLY A 179 10.78 -10.02 -1.25
C GLY A 179 11.53 -9.23 -2.32
N ASP A 180 10.88 -8.81 -3.40
CA ASP A 180 11.45 -7.93 -4.42
C ASP A 180 10.28 -7.14 -5.05
N GLY A 181 10.25 -5.82 -4.92
CA GLY A 181 9.11 -4.93 -5.22
C GLY A 181 8.68 -4.82 -6.69
N ASP A 182 8.38 -5.95 -7.32
CA ASP A 182 7.82 -6.08 -8.68
C ASP A 182 6.53 -6.93 -8.63
N GLY A 183 5.69 -6.62 -7.63
CA GLY A 183 4.41 -7.29 -7.41
C GLY A 183 3.40 -7.03 -8.53
N LEU A 184 2.34 -7.84 -8.59
CA LEU A 184 1.24 -7.61 -9.52
C LEU A 184 0.59 -6.24 -9.30
N ASP A 185 0.53 -5.42 -10.35
CA ASP A 185 -0.23 -4.17 -10.30
C ASP A 185 -1.74 -4.43 -10.11
N GLU A 186 -2.43 -3.44 -9.57
CA GLU A 186 -3.84 -3.54 -9.19
C GLU A 186 -4.78 -3.86 -10.36
N VAL A 187 -4.43 -3.41 -11.58
CA VAL A 187 -5.21 -3.69 -12.79
C VAL A 187 -5.00 -5.14 -13.20
N THR A 188 -3.78 -5.65 -13.06
CA THR A 188 -3.44 -7.05 -13.30
C THR A 188 -4.17 -7.97 -12.34
N ILE A 189 -4.15 -7.69 -11.03
CA ILE A 189 -4.90 -8.44 -10.01
C ILE A 189 -6.40 -8.46 -10.36
N SER A 190 -6.97 -7.27 -10.60
CA SER A 190 -8.40 -7.12 -10.94
C SER A 190 -8.81 -7.94 -12.17
N LEU A 191 -7.98 -7.96 -13.21
CA LEU A 191 -8.25 -8.71 -14.44
C LEU A 191 -8.14 -10.22 -14.24
N LEU A 192 -7.17 -10.69 -13.46
CA LEU A 192 -6.98 -12.12 -13.21
C LEU A 192 -8.11 -12.67 -12.33
N VAL A 193 -8.50 -11.94 -11.29
CA VAL A 193 -9.63 -12.29 -10.41
C VAL A 193 -10.96 -12.27 -11.19
N ALA A 194 -11.17 -11.25 -12.03
CA ALA A 194 -12.32 -11.21 -12.93
C ALA A 194 -12.32 -12.36 -13.95
N ALA A 195 -11.15 -12.79 -14.43
CA ALA A 195 -11.02 -13.93 -15.33
C ALA A 195 -11.33 -15.27 -14.64
N LYS A 196 -10.87 -15.44 -13.39
CA LYS A 196 -11.19 -16.59 -12.54
C LYS A 196 -12.71 -16.73 -12.33
N ASN A 197 -13.39 -15.62 -12.07
CA ASN A 197 -14.84 -15.56 -11.85
C ASN A 197 -15.67 -15.44 -13.14
N ARG A 198 -15.03 -15.38 -14.30
CA ARG A 198 -15.67 -15.29 -15.62
C ARG A 198 -16.54 -14.04 -15.81
N GLU A 199 -16.08 -12.94 -15.24
CA GLU A 199 -16.73 -11.64 -15.32
C GLU A 199 -16.59 -10.99 -16.70
N LEU A 200 -17.49 -10.04 -17.00
CA LEU A 200 -17.37 -9.27 -18.23
C LEU A 200 -16.26 -8.21 -18.08
N LEU A 201 -15.37 -8.12 -19.07
CA LEU A 201 -14.34 -7.08 -19.14
C LEU A 201 -14.94 -5.67 -18.99
N TYR A 202 -16.15 -5.47 -19.50
CA TYR A 202 -16.81 -4.17 -19.36
C TYR A 202 -17.14 -3.83 -17.91
N ASP A 203 -17.61 -4.79 -17.12
CA ASP A 203 -18.06 -4.54 -15.75
C ASP A 203 -16.84 -4.25 -14.87
N ILE A 204 -15.81 -5.10 -14.91
CA ILE A 204 -14.57 -4.86 -14.15
C ILE A 204 -13.83 -3.58 -14.58
N SER A 205 -13.75 -3.27 -15.88
CA SER A 205 -13.09 -2.05 -16.35
C SER A 205 -13.89 -0.77 -16.07
N LYS A 206 -15.21 -0.89 -15.95
CA LYS A 206 -16.06 0.22 -15.52
C LYS A 206 -15.92 0.43 -14.02
N TRP A 207 -16.01 -0.63 -13.24
CA TRP A 207 -15.78 -0.60 -11.79
C TRP A 207 -14.43 0.02 -11.44
N GLY A 208 -13.34 -0.48 -12.03
CA GLY A 208 -12.00 0.05 -11.74
C GLY A 208 -11.81 1.52 -12.14
N GLU A 209 -12.54 2.01 -13.14
CA GLU A 209 -12.54 3.43 -13.49
C GLU A 209 -13.37 4.25 -12.50
N ASP A 210 -14.53 3.74 -12.07
CA ASP A 210 -15.46 4.41 -11.16
C ASP A 210 -14.87 4.52 -9.73
N VAL A 211 -14.10 3.52 -9.29
CA VAL A 211 -13.41 3.52 -7.98
C VAL A 211 -12.11 4.32 -8.00
N GLY A 212 -11.52 4.53 -9.19
CA GLY A 212 -10.28 5.30 -9.36
C GLY A 212 -9.00 4.47 -9.43
N ILE A 213 -9.11 3.15 -9.62
CA ILE A 213 -7.97 2.25 -9.84
C ILE A 213 -7.24 2.63 -11.14
N ALA A 214 -7.94 2.57 -12.27
CA ALA A 214 -7.33 2.91 -13.55
C ALA A 214 -8.36 3.18 -14.64
N SER A 215 -7.94 3.90 -15.68
CA SER A 215 -8.78 4.14 -16.86
C SER A 215 -9.12 2.84 -17.61
N LYS A 216 -10.27 2.84 -18.31
CA LYS A 216 -10.63 1.73 -19.23
C LYS A 216 -9.56 1.43 -20.28
N ALA A 217 -8.81 2.44 -20.71
CA ALA A 217 -7.72 2.27 -21.66
C ALA A 217 -6.52 1.53 -21.03
N THR A 218 -6.28 1.69 -19.72
CA THR A 218 -5.28 0.91 -18.99
C THR A 218 -5.73 -0.54 -18.86
N PHE A 219 -6.96 -0.80 -18.39
CA PHE A 219 -7.53 -2.15 -18.36
C PHE A 219 -7.43 -2.85 -19.73
N SER A 220 -7.77 -2.16 -20.83
CA SER A 220 -7.67 -2.76 -22.16
C SER A 220 -6.24 -3.10 -22.56
N ARG A 221 -5.24 -2.29 -22.19
CA ARG A 221 -3.82 -2.56 -22.50
C ARG A 221 -3.28 -3.72 -21.66
N THR A 222 -3.57 -3.72 -20.36
CA THR A 222 -3.18 -4.79 -19.45
C THR A 222 -3.84 -6.11 -19.87
N LYS A 223 -5.13 -6.09 -20.21
CA LYS A 223 -5.82 -7.26 -20.77
C LYS A 223 -5.14 -7.83 -22.00
N THR A 224 -4.75 -7.00 -22.96
CA THR A 224 -4.01 -7.48 -24.15
C THR A 224 -2.67 -8.09 -23.77
N LYS A 225 -1.93 -7.47 -22.84
CA LYS A 225 -0.67 -8.04 -22.33
C LYS A 225 -0.89 -9.43 -21.71
N LEU A 226 -1.93 -9.59 -20.90
CA LEU A 226 -2.25 -10.87 -20.25
C LEU A 226 -2.70 -11.95 -21.27
N GLU A 227 -3.44 -11.57 -22.32
CA GLU A 227 -3.77 -12.48 -23.42
C GLU A 227 -2.54 -12.90 -24.24
N ASP A 228 -1.65 -11.95 -24.55
CA ASP A 228 -0.42 -12.22 -25.29
C ASP A 228 0.52 -13.17 -24.53
N LEU A 229 0.46 -13.15 -23.19
CA LEU A 229 1.18 -14.06 -22.29
C LEU A 229 0.43 -15.37 -22.02
N GLY A 230 -0.79 -15.53 -22.55
CA GLY A 230 -1.60 -16.74 -22.36
C GLY A 230 -2.16 -16.91 -20.95
N LEU A 231 -2.21 -15.85 -20.14
CA LEU A 231 -2.76 -15.88 -18.78
C LEU A 231 -4.29 -15.85 -18.79
N ILE A 232 -4.88 -15.08 -19.71
CA ILE A 232 -6.33 -14.94 -19.88
C ILE A 232 -6.74 -15.08 -21.35
N ASP A 233 -8.00 -15.40 -21.58
CA ASP A 233 -8.66 -15.37 -22.90
C ASP A 233 -10.05 -14.70 -22.77
N THR A 234 -10.69 -14.43 -23.91
CA THR A 234 -12.01 -13.83 -23.95
C THR A 234 -13.04 -14.60 -24.77
N GLU A 235 -14.22 -14.78 -24.19
CA GLU A 235 -15.39 -15.30 -24.89
C GLU A 235 -16.35 -14.16 -25.28
N LYS A 236 -16.85 -14.19 -26.52
CA LYS A 236 -17.85 -13.23 -26.99
C LYS A 236 -19.23 -13.57 -26.44
N VAL A 237 -19.82 -12.61 -25.72
CA VAL A 237 -21.18 -12.69 -25.18
C VAL A 237 -22.11 -11.79 -26.01
N PRO A 238 -23.08 -12.35 -26.74
CA PRO A 238 -24.04 -11.56 -27.50
C PRO A 238 -24.82 -10.59 -26.62
N ILE A 239 -25.15 -9.43 -27.18
CA ILE A 239 -26.04 -8.42 -26.57
C ILE A 239 -27.08 -7.97 -27.60
N ASP A 240 -28.19 -7.41 -27.12
CA ASP A 240 -29.32 -7.01 -27.96
C ASP A 240 -28.96 -5.93 -29.00
N VAL A 241 -28.09 -4.99 -28.64
CA VAL A 241 -27.66 -3.90 -29.52
C VAL A 241 -26.17 -3.61 -29.31
N GLY A 242 -25.40 -3.60 -30.40
CA GLY A 242 -23.99 -3.21 -30.39
C GLY A 242 -23.02 -4.37 -30.60
N ARG A 243 -21.76 -4.18 -30.17
CA ARG A 243 -20.72 -5.22 -30.24
C ARG A 243 -20.88 -6.18 -29.07
N PRO A 244 -20.67 -7.49 -29.26
CA PRO A 244 -20.65 -8.46 -28.17
C PRO A 244 -19.74 -8.01 -27.04
N ARG A 245 -20.15 -8.28 -25.80
CA ARG A 245 -19.28 -8.11 -24.63
C ARG A 245 -18.22 -9.21 -24.62
N LEU A 246 -17.14 -8.97 -23.90
CA LEU A 246 -16.07 -9.94 -23.70
C LEU A 246 -16.15 -10.44 -22.28
N ARG A 247 -16.36 -11.75 -22.12
CA ARG A 247 -16.24 -12.46 -20.86
C ARG A 247 -14.79 -12.91 -20.71
N LEU A 248 -14.17 -12.54 -19.59
CA LEU A 248 -12.82 -12.96 -19.24
C LEU A 248 -12.82 -14.43 -18.82
N LYS A 249 -11.70 -15.12 -19.05
CA LYS A 249 -11.43 -16.48 -18.59
C LYS A 249 -9.94 -16.63 -18.38
N LEU A 250 -9.55 -17.50 -17.46
CA LEU A 250 -8.17 -17.98 -17.41
C LEU A 250 -7.89 -18.80 -18.67
N ALA A 251 -6.65 -18.73 -19.15
CA ALA A 251 -6.20 -19.45 -20.34
C ALA A 251 -5.07 -20.44 -20.04
N ASP A 252 -4.48 -20.38 -18.85
CA ASP A 252 -3.45 -21.31 -18.37
C ASP A 252 -4.03 -22.24 -17.31
N ASP A 253 -3.96 -23.55 -17.57
CA ASP A 253 -4.45 -24.59 -16.66
C ASP A 253 -3.82 -24.48 -15.26
N ARG A 254 -2.58 -23.96 -15.14
CA ARG A 254 -1.92 -23.77 -13.83
C ARG A 254 -2.61 -22.69 -12.99
N LEU A 255 -3.22 -21.68 -13.62
CA LEU A 255 -4.00 -20.67 -12.91
C LEU A 255 -5.40 -21.20 -12.58
N GLU A 256 -5.99 -22.02 -13.44
CA GLU A 256 -7.29 -22.66 -13.18
C GLU A 256 -7.22 -23.63 -11.99
N ASP A 257 -6.12 -24.39 -11.89
CA ASP A 257 -5.90 -25.38 -10.84
C ASP A 257 -5.24 -24.78 -9.57
N ALA A 258 -4.78 -23.53 -9.61
CA ALA A 258 -4.11 -22.89 -8.48
C ALA A 258 -5.09 -22.63 -7.32
N PRO A 259 -4.77 -23.06 -6.09
CA PRO A 259 -5.40 -22.52 -4.89
C PRO A 259 -5.26 -21.00 -4.88
N ALA A 260 -6.23 -20.29 -4.32
CA ALA A 260 -6.21 -18.83 -4.28
C ALA A 260 -4.92 -18.27 -3.64
N GLY A 261 -4.40 -18.96 -2.61
CA GLY A 261 -3.12 -18.69 -1.94
C GLY A 261 -1.84 -18.80 -2.80
N ASP A 262 -1.90 -19.54 -3.91
CA ASP A 262 -0.76 -19.72 -4.83
C ASP A 262 -0.96 -18.94 -6.13
N PHE A 263 -2.16 -18.40 -6.35
CA PHE A 263 -2.58 -17.81 -7.60
C PHE A 263 -1.71 -16.61 -7.99
N ALA A 264 -1.42 -15.74 -7.02
CA ALA A 264 -0.52 -14.60 -7.20
C ALA A 264 0.89 -15.03 -7.62
N ASN A 265 1.47 -15.98 -6.89
CA ASN A 265 2.82 -16.51 -7.15
C ASN A 265 2.93 -17.14 -8.54
N VAL A 266 1.90 -17.90 -8.95
CA VAL A 266 1.84 -18.49 -10.29
C VAL A 266 1.78 -17.39 -11.35
N ALA A 267 0.92 -16.38 -11.17
CA ALA A 267 0.81 -15.27 -12.11
C ALA A 267 2.12 -14.46 -12.22
N GLU A 268 2.77 -14.10 -11.11
CA GLU A 268 4.06 -13.41 -11.11
C GLU A 268 5.15 -14.21 -11.82
N SER A 269 5.26 -15.51 -11.54
CA SER A 269 6.25 -16.38 -12.18
C SER A 269 6.10 -16.47 -13.70
N MET A 270 4.92 -16.15 -14.23
CA MET A 270 4.62 -16.13 -15.66
C MET A 270 4.79 -14.75 -16.30
N LEU A 271 4.86 -13.69 -15.51
CA LEU A 271 5.07 -12.31 -15.96
C LEU A 271 6.56 -11.91 -16.01
N ALA A 272 7.41 -12.61 -15.25
CA ALA A 272 8.87 -12.46 -15.24
C ALA A 272 9.56 -13.03 -16.50
#